data_AF-A0A3M1JJ01-F1
#
_entry.id   AF-A0A3M1JJ01-F1
#
_cell.length_a   1.000
_cell.length_b   1.000
_cell.length_c   1.000
_cell.angle_alpha   90.00
_cell.angle_beta   90.00
_cell.angle_gamma   90.00
#
_symmetry.space_group_name_H-M   'P 1'
#
loop_
_entity.id
_entity.type
_entity.pdbx_description
1 polymer ?
#
loop_
_entity_poly.entity_id
_entity_poly.type
_entity_poly.pdbx_seq_one_letter_code
_entity_poly.pdbx_strand_id
1 'polypeptide(L)'
;MVIYIKILFKILFAIILGVLLPVISLIILPASSAESSTGNAMACAPPDCVFGDPTDTAVHAITHHATQTTNIVAATTSNHWLQLNNQPALLVGDSLTQGWMELGTNFDETAYLDALSARGINVLLIWSFIAIEDQVADSRIGYNAPEIWPWQKTGSTFNLNQFNDAYFTRLRSFAQAANARNIAVIITVHDGWTKTRFAGHPFNQVNGGPLTSEYQYVQLADYNTEMPATFDSAWNRRQKNQYFLERFSARLIQATGDLPNVMYEIFNEGNWYNQTDLRNFQVHFLNFFKARTARPLFINDDHVGGQDFQNEPNADVIAFHSPQWTTGSSAKTFFDVFATQFNRSPAKPVFLTETVPEYTGTSTERDALMRVMWGTLLGGGGFTLQNDTSFGFDPNAAINVDYEMLNRVGYAAAFFANLGAGVAQMTPDGAYCSTGICLVNPGQEYVIYSQSGSNFTVDLSDVPVNMIAQFLNPRTGQTRPNFVIRGGLVSQIFSKPDSQDWVLHLIVDPNTDLAPPTVVFAGINPADLGRVTLIYSEPVSAAGATQISNYTINNGITIQGISLKSDSRTVLLTTTTHAKNVTYTVSITGVYDQADIPNMISPGTQIDYTVSKQAFLPTIFLDLL
;
A
#
# COMPACT_ATOMS: atom_id res chain seq x y z
N MET A 1 -58.92 20.17 8.25
CA MET A 1 -59.40 18.84 8.70
C MET A 1 -59.07 17.69 7.72
N VAL A 2 -58.95 17.94 6.41
CA VAL A 2 -58.60 16.88 5.41
C VAL A 2 -57.08 16.55 5.35
N ILE A 3 -56.22 17.47 5.79
CA ILE A 3 -54.75 17.26 5.81
C ILE A 3 -54.31 16.37 7.00
N TYR A 4 -55.00 16.48 8.15
CA TYR A 4 -54.70 15.66 9.34
C TYR A 4 -55.06 14.18 9.18
N ILE A 5 -56.09 13.86 8.39
CA ILE A 5 -56.53 12.48 8.14
C ILE A 5 -55.55 11.74 7.20
N LYS A 6 -54.88 12.44 6.28
CA LYS A 6 -53.86 11.84 5.39
C LYS A 6 -52.54 11.53 6.10
N ILE A 7 -52.21 12.27 7.16
CA ILE A 7 -50.99 12.04 7.95
C ILE A 7 -51.18 10.87 8.92
N LEU A 8 -52.36 10.73 9.55
CA LEU A 8 -52.66 9.56 10.40
C LEU A 8 -52.66 8.24 9.61
N PHE A 9 -53.14 8.23 8.36
CA PHE A 9 -53.15 7.01 7.53
C PHE A 9 -51.74 6.55 7.10
N LYS A 10 -50.79 7.48 6.92
CA LYS A 10 -49.40 7.13 6.57
C LYS A 10 -48.60 6.63 7.78
N ILE A 11 -48.88 7.16 8.98
CA ILE A 11 -48.22 6.72 10.21
C ILE A 11 -48.72 5.32 10.62
N LEU A 12 -50.01 5.02 10.45
CA LEU A 12 -50.55 3.69 10.73
C LEU A 12 -50.04 2.61 9.75
N PHE A 13 -49.74 2.99 8.50
CA PHE A 13 -49.19 2.07 7.49
C PHE A 13 -47.70 1.76 7.72
N ALA A 14 -46.94 2.71 8.28
CA ALA A 14 -45.52 2.50 8.60
C ALA A 14 -45.30 1.61 9.85
N ILE A 15 -46.23 1.62 10.79
CA ILE A 15 -46.17 0.77 12.00
C ILE A 15 -46.45 -0.72 11.68
N ILE A 16 -47.21 -1.00 10.61
CA ILE A 16 -47.56 -2.37 10.19
C ILE A 16 -46.44 -3.07 9.40
N LEU A 17 -45.45 -2.34 8.86
CA LEU A 17 -44.40 -2.91 7.99
C LEU A 17 -42.98 -2.93 8.58
N GLY A 18 -42.76 -2.54 9.84
CA GLY A 18 -41.51 -2.84 10.56
C GLY A 18 -40.21 -2.32 9.93
N VAL A 19 -40.22 -1.14 9.31
CA VAL A 19 -39.00 -0.50 8.77
C VAL A 19 -38.65 0.74 9.59
N LEU A 20 -37.54 0.70 10.32
CA LEU A 20 -36.92 1.89 10.94
C LEU A 20 -36.14 2.68 9.88
N LEU A 21 -36.34 4.00 9.82
CA LEU A 21 -35.47 4.94 9.12
C LEU A 21 -34.97 6.01 10.11
N PRO A 22 -33.71 6.48 10.01
CA PRO A 22 -33.11 7.38 10.98
C PRO A 22 -33.54 8.83 10.76
N VAL A 23 -33.71 9.55 11.87
CA VAL A 23 -34.11 10.96 11.93
C VAL A 23 -32.90 11.85 11.65
N ILE A 24 -32.96 12.65 10.57
CA ILE A 24 -32.01 13.74 10.29
C ILE A 24 -32.66 15.07 10.69
N SER A 25 -32.00 15.81 11.57
CA SER A 25 -32.37 17.17 11.99
C SER A 25 -32.17 18.17 10.86
N LEU A 26 -33.25 18.84 10.44
CA LEU A 26 -33.23 19.89 9.42
C LEU A 26 -33.24 21.27 10.10
N ILE A 27 -32.15 22.04 9.96
CA ILE A 27 -32.10 23.46 10.33
C ILE A 27 -32.53 24.27 9.10
N ILE A 28 -33.54 25.13 9.29
CA ILE A 28 -34.11 26.04 8.29
C ILE A 28 -33.46 27.41 8.45
N LEU A 29 -32.92 27.99 7.35
CA LEU A 29 -32.72 29.44 7.21
C LEU A 29 -33.19 29.90 5.81
N PRO A 30 -33.67 31.15 5.67
CA PRO A 30 -34.64 31.53 4.65
C PRO A 30 -34.02 32.07 3.35
N ALA A 31 -34.81 31.94 2.28
CA ALA A 31 -34.54 32.48 0.96
C ALA A 31 -34.78 34.00 0.89
N SER A 32 -33.96 34.71 0.10
CA SER A 32 -34.27 36.04 -0.44
C SER A 32 -34.04 36.09 -1.95
N SER A 33 -34.98 36.73 -2.61
CA SER A 33 -35.24 36.96 -4.04
C SER A 33 -34.25 37.88 -4.77
N ALA A 34 -34.13 37.70 -6.09
CA ALA A 34 -34.18 38.70 -7.17
C ALA A 34 -33.63 38.07 -8.47
N GLU A 35 -34.48 37.74 -9.45
CA GLU A 35 -34.88 38.55 -10.61
C GLU A 35 -34.06 38.29 -11.89
N SER A 36 -34.82 38.13 -12.97
CA SER A 36 -34.44 37.83 -14.35
C SER A 36 -33.99 39.06 -15.14
N SER A 37 -33.08 38.89 -16.10
CA SER A 37 -33.20 39.59 -17.38
C SER A 37 -32.46 38.86 -18.52
N THR A 38 -33.11 38.93 -19.67
CA THR A 38 -32.83 38.33 -20.99
C THR A 38 -31.93 39.20 -21.85
N GLY A 39 -31.16 38.62 -22.80
CA GLY A 39 -30.67 39.39 -23.96
C GLY A 39 -29.56 38.76 -24.84
N ASN A 40 -29.99 38.13 -25.94
CA ASN A 40 -29.43 38.10 -27.32
C ASN A 40 -27.91 37.92 -27.64
N ALA A 41 -27.61 36.72 -28.19
CA ALA A 41 -27.17 36.40 -29.57
C ALA A 41 -25.97 37.07 -30.31
N MET A 42 -25.19 36.16 -30.95
CA MET A 42 -24.46 36.19 -32.25
C MET A 42 -22.94 36.47 -32.37
N ALA A 43 -22.20 35.38 -32.65
CA ALA A 43 -21.17 35.09 -33.66
C ALA A 43 -20.24 36.18 -34.25
N CYS A 44 -18.91 35.90 -34.31
CA CYS A 44 -18.09 35.67 -35.53
C CYS A 44 -16.57 35.57 -35.18
N ALA A 45 -15.78 34.84 -35.99
CA ALA A 45 -14.31 34.72 -35.92
C ALA A 45 -13.62 35.39 -37.16
N PRO A 46 -12.28 35.32 -37.38
CA PRO A 46 -11.26 36.38 -37.23
C PRO A 46 -10.67 36.87 -38.60
N PRO A 47 -9.55 37.67 -38.73
CA PRO A 47 -8.16 37.24 -38.47
C PRO A 47 -7.11 38.31 -38.01
N ASP A 48 -5.91 37.81 -37.64
CA ASP A 48 -4.55 38.39 -37.56
C ASP A 48 -4.13 39.38 -36.43
N CYS A 49 -3.16 38.95 -35.58
CA CYS A 49 -1.85 39.60 -35.31
C CYS A 49 -1.01 38.95 -34.16
N VAL A 50 0.16 38.42 -34.55
CA VAL A 50 1.55 38.44 -33.97
C VAL A 50 1.84 38.57 -32.45
N PHE A 51 2.79 37.71 -32.03
CA PHE A 51 3.55 37.55 -30.77
C PHE A 51 3.94 38.77 -29.91
N GLY A 52 3.86 38.58 -28.58
CA GLY A 52 4.53 39.37 -27.52
C GLY A 52 4.43 38.68 -26.15
N ASP A 53 5.53 38.68 -25.41
CA ASP A 53 5.93 38.00 -24.15
C ASP A 53 4.94 38.09 -22.93
N PRO A 54 4.99 37.17 -21.94
CA PRO A 54 3.93 36.93 -20.96
C PRO A 54 4.19 37.58 -19.59
N THR A 55 3.35 38.54 -19.21
CA THR A 55 3.09 38.84 -17.80
C THR A 55 1.69 39.42 -17.67
N ASP A 56 0.69 38.60 -17.33
CA ASP A 56 -0.19 38.94 -16.21
C ASP A 56 -1.07 37.76 -15.79
N THR A 57 -1.09 37.61 -14.48
CA THR A 57 -1.93 36.76 -13.65
C THR A 57 -3.36 37.29 -13.58
N ALA A 58 -4.34 36.41 -13.79
CA ALA A 58 -5.62 36.32 -13.04
C ALA A 58 -6.72 35.75 -13.93
N VAL A 59 -6.86 34.43 -13.95
CA VAL A 59 -8.13 33.79 -14.33
C VAL A 59 -8.83 33.38 -13.03
N HIS A 60 -10.01 33.94 -12.80
CA HIS A 60 -10.92 33.51 -11.74
C HIS A 60 -11.23 32.02 -11.90
N ALA A 61 -10.60 31.20 -11.06
CA ALA A 61 -10.98 29.82 -10.87
C ALA A 61 -12.35 29.78 -10.19
N ILE A 62 -13.33 29.22 -10.90
CA ILE A 62 -14.53 28.68 -10.26
C ILE A 62 -14.05 27.46 -9.46
N THR A 63 -14.00 27.62 -8.15
CA THR A 63 -13.62 26.58 -7.20
C THR A 63 -14.69 25.48 -7.19
N HIS A 64 -14.47 24.42 -7.97
CA HIS A 64 -14.94 23.11 -7.56
C HIS A 64 -14.03 22.64 -6.42
N HIS A 65 -14.54 22.70 -5.18
CA HIS A 65 -13.93 22.01 -4.05
C HIS A 65 -14.07 20.49 -4.25
N ALA A 66 -13.21 19.91 -5.10
CA ALA A 66 -12.80 18.52 -4.95
C ALA A 66 -11.58 18.54 -4.03
N THR A 67 -11.73 18.06 -2.80
CA THR A 67 -10.60 17.71 -1.95
C THR A 67 -9.79 16.63 -2.67
N GLN A 68 -8.77 17.05 -3.40
CA GLN A 68 -7.87 16.16 -4.12
C GLN A 68 -7.02 15.44 -3.06
N THR A 69 -7.39 14.21 -2.72
CA THR A 69 -6.53 13.30 -1.96
C THR A 69 -5.30 13.02 -2.82
N THR A 70 -4.17 13.65 -2.50
CA THR A 70 -2.92 13.42 -3.22
C THR A 70 -2.38 12.04 -2.84
N ASN A 71 -2.34 11.09 -3.79
CA ASN A 71 -1.68 9.82 -3.57
C ASN A 71 -0.19 10.03 -3.53
N ILE A 72 0.34 10.13 -2.32
CA ILE A 72 1.78 10.19 -2.11
C ILE A 72 2.27 8.76 -2.05
N VAL A 73 3.12 8.43 -3.03
CA VAL A 73 3.92 7.23 -3.01
C VAL A 73 5.35 7.56 -2.64
N ALA A 74 5.84 6.90 -1.60
CA ALA A 74 7.18 7.07 -1.07
C ALA A 74 7.72 5.73 -0.60
N ALA A 75 9.03 5.55 -0.70
CA ALA A 75 9.71 4.46 -0.01
C ALA A 75 10.09 4.93 1.40
N THR A 76 9.88 4.09 2.40
CA THR A 76 10.33 4.37 3.76
C THR A 76 11.68 3.73 4.00
N THR A 77 12.64 4.51 4.51
CA THR A 77 14.00 4.04 4.79
C THR A 77 14.10 3.06 5.97
N SER A 78 13.00 2.81 6.69
CA SER A 78 12.97 1.94 7.87
C SER A 78 12.13 0.67 7.69
N ASN A 79 11.30 0.55 6.65
CA ASN A 79 10.33 -0.54 6.54
C ASN A 79 10.30 -1.12 5.12
N HIS A 80 9.99 -2.40 5.00
CA HIS A 80 9.87 -3.18 3.75
C HIS A 80 8.67 -2.79 2.87
N TRP A 81 8.02 -1.66 3.17
CA TRP A 81 6.74 -1.27 2.58
C TRP A 81 6.87 0.06 1.87
N LEU A 82 6.19 0.16 0.72
CA LEU A 82 5.89 1.45 0.13
C LEU A 82 4.80 2.13 0.95
N GLN A 83 4.69 3.45 0.80
CA GLN A 83 3.54 4.20 1.30
C GLN A 83 2.61 4.55 0.16
N LEU A 84 1.31 4.53 0.40
CA LEU A 84 0.29 5.14 -0.43
C LEU A 84 -0.58 6.02 0.49
N ASN A 85 -0.76 7.30 0.15
CA ASN A 85 -1.47 8.26 1.00
C ASN A 85 -0.86 8.37 2.42
N ASN A 86 0.47 8.31 2.53
CA ASN A 86 1.21 8.30 3.80
C ASN A 86 0.90 7.10 4.73
N GLN A 87 0.30 6.03 4.21
CA GLN A 87 0.07 4.78 4.93
C GLN A 87 0.92 3.67 4.30
N PRO A 88 1.56 2.80 5.09
CA PRO A 88 2.20 1.60 4.58
C PRO A 88 1.22 0.79 3.74
N ALA A 89 1.66 0.33 2.57
CA ALA A 89 0.81 -0.34 1.61
C ALA A 89 1.57 -1.42 0.86
N LEU A 90 0.89 -2.55 0.67
CA LEU A 90 1.27 -3.55 -0.33
C LEU A 90 0.54 -3.21 -1.62
N LEU A 91 1.29 -2.78 -2.64
CA LEU A 91 0.71 -2.36 -3.92
C LEU A 91 0.45 -3.58 -4.79
N VAL A 92 -0.77 -3.65 -5.34
CA VAL A 92 -1.27 -4.77 -6.14
C VAL A 92 -1.99 -4.22 -7.36
N GLY A 93 -1.56 -4.62 -8.55
CA GLY A 93 -2.20 -4.12 -9.74
C GLY A 93 -1.80 -4.77 -11.05
N ASP A 94 -1.93 -4.00 -12.13
CA ASP A 94 -1.85 -4.48 -13.51
C ASP A 94 -0.72 -3.75 -14.27
N SER A 95 -0.26 -4.31 -15.38
CA SER A 95 0.77 -3.70 -16.20
C SER A 95 0.26 -3.57 -17.62
N LEU A 96 0.25 -2.34 -18.13
CA LEU A 96 -0.09 -2.09 -19.53
C LEU A 96 1.16 -2.11 -20.44
N THR A 97 2.34 -2.32 -19.86
CA THR A 97 3.65 -2.26 -20.53
C THR A 97 3.69 -1.17 -21.59
N GLN A 98 3.95 -1.51 -22.85
CA GLN A 98 4.04 -0.57 -23.97
C GLN A 98 2.69 -0.08 -24.51
N GLY A 99 1.58 -0.66 -24.08
CA GLY A 99 0.35 -0.59 -24.87
C GLY A 99 -0.30 0.77 -24.95
N TRP A 100 -0.10 1.60 -23.94
CA TRP A 100 -0.59 2.98 -23.94
C TRP A 100 0.08 3.79 -25.05
N MET A 101 1.36 3.52 -25.37
CA MET A 101 2.15 4.21 -26.38
C MET A 101 1.88 3.65 -27.78
N GLU A 102 1.94 2.31 -27.94
CA GLU A 102 1.76 1.65 -29.24
C GLU A 102 0.37 1.90 -29.82
N LEU A 103 -0.67 1.90 -29.00
CA LEU A 103 -2.03 2.19 -29.46
C LEU A 103 -2.31 3.70 -29.61
N GLY A 104 -1.50 4.53 -28.96
CA GLY A 104 -1.66 5.98 -28.89
C GLY A 104 -3.10 6.40 -28.61
N THR A 105 -3.71 7.17 -29.51
CA THR A 105 -5.06 7.72 -29.29
C THR A 105 -6.18 6.69 -29.29
N ASN A 106 -5.93 5.45 -29.70
CA ASN A 106 -6.95 4.40 -29.69
C ASN A 106 -7.11 3.77 -28.31
N PHE A 107 -6.10 3.82 -27.44
CA PHE A 107 -6.23 3.28 -26.10
C PHE A 107 -7.18 4.13 -25.24
N ASP A 108 -8.28 3.55 -24.78
CA ASP A 108 -9.20 4.20 -23.84
C ASP A 108 -8.63 4.20 -22.42
N GLU A 109 -7.77 5.18 -22.16
CA GLU A 109 -7.14 5.43 -20.87
C GLU A 109 -8.16 5.58 -19.72
N THR A 110 -9.31 6.21 -20.00
CA THR A 110 -10.30 6.48 -18.96
C THR A 110 -11.00 5.19 -18.56
N ALA A 111 -11.47 4.42 -19.53
CA ALA A 111 -12.10 3.13 -19.28
C ALA A 111 -11.15 2.16 -18.56
N TYR A 112 -9.86 2.15 -18.92
CA TYR A 112 -8.86 1.34 -18.23
C TYR A 112 -8.72 1.74 -16.76
N LEU A 113 -8.47 3.01 -16.48
CA LEU A 113 -8.28 3.49 -15.12
C LEU A 113 -9.55 3.33 -14.26
N ASP A 114 -10.74 3.52 -14.86
CA ASP A 114 -12.02 3.25 -14.19
C ASP A 114 -12.19 1.76 -13.86
N ALA A 115 -11.77 0.87 -14.77
CA ALA A 115 -11.80 -0.57 -14.53
C ALA A 115 -10.86 -0.99 -13.39
N LEU A 116 -9.66 -0.39 -13.30
CA LEU A 116 -8.74 -0.62 -12.19
C LEU A 116 -9.34 -0.10 -10.86
N SER A 117 -9.80 1.16 -10.85
CA SER A 117 -10.32 1.82 -9.65
C SER A 117 -11.56 1.11 -9.09
N ALA A 118 -12.49 0.68 -9.95
CA ALA A 118 -13.69 -0.04 -9.54
C ALA A 118 -13.39 -1.39 -8.85
N ARG A 119 -12.17 -1.91 -9.01
CA ARG A 119 -11.68 -3.16 -8.42
C ARG A 119 -10.79 -2.93 -7.20
N GLY A 120 -10.52 -1.68 -6.83
CA GLY A 120 -9.58 -1.35 -5.76
C GLY A 120 -8.11 -1.57 -6.12
N ILE A 121 -7.79 -1.78 -7.41
CA ILE A 121 -6.40 -1.87 -7.89
C ILE A 121 -5.73 -0.51 -7.69
N ASN A 122 -4.54 -0.52 -7.10
CA ASN A 122 -3.90 0.69 -6.57
C ASN A 122 -2.52 1.00 -7.17
N VAL A 123 -2.06 0.21 -8.14
CA VAL A 123 -0.85 0.47 -8.91
C VAL A 123 -1.03 0.00 -10.35
N LEU A 124 -0.38 0.68 -11.29
CA LEU A 124 -0.20 0.19 -12.63
C LEU A 124 1.24 0.40 -13.10
N LEU A 125 1.74 -0.48 -13.96
CA LEU A 125 3.04 -0.35 -14.61
C LEU A 125 2.88 -0.05 -16.10
N ILE A 126 3.69 0.88 -16.62
CA ILE A 126 3.80 1.19 -18.06
C ILE A 126 5.26 1.32 -18.46
N TRP A 127 5.55 1.03 -19.73
CA TRP A 127 6.83 1.34 -20.35
C TRP A 127 6.73 2.68 -21.05
N SER A 128 7.72 3.54 -20.84
CA SER A 128 7.72 4.86 -21.48
C SER A 128 7.67 4.74 -23.01
N PHE A 129 8.43 3.82 -23.59
CA PHE A 129 8.29 3.43 -24.99
C PHE A 129 8.88 2.04 -25.22
N ILE A 130 8.63 1.48 -26.39
CA ILE A 130 9.33 0.33 -26.97
C ILE A 130 9.44 0.57 -28.48
N ALA A 131 10.39 -0.06 -29.16
CA ALA A 131 10.40 -0.09 -30.62
C ALA A 131 9.17 -0.81 -31.21
N ILE A 132 8.74 -0.35 -32.38
CA ILE A 132 7.66 -0.94 -33.17
C ILE A 132 8.23 -1.32 -34.53
N GLU A 133 8.10 -2.59 -34.92
CA GLU A 133 8.50 -3.06 -36.25
C GLU A 133 7.31 -3.18 -37.18
N ASP A 134 6.27 -3.91 -36.78
CA ASP A 134 5.04 -4.09 -37.55
C ASP A 134 3.86 -4.39 -36.60
N GLN A 135 2.97 -3.40 -36.39
CA GLN A 135 1.79 -3.56 -35.55
C GLN A 135 0.70 -4.42 -36.21
N VAL A 136 0.68 -4.49 -37.54
CA VAL A 136 -0.30 -5.32 -38.27
C VAL A 136 0.05 -6.80 -38.09
N ALA A 137 1.35 -7.12 -38.06
CA ALA A 137 1.83 -8.47 -37.78
C ALA A 137 1.77 -8.85 -36.29
N ASP A 138 1.76 -7.88 -35.37
CA ASP A 138 1.57 -8.13 -33.94
C ASP A 138 0.15 -8.63 -33.68
N SER A 139 -0.01 -9.91 -33.36
CA SER A 139 -1.31 -10.55 -33.18
C SER A 139 -2.16 -9.95 -32.05
N ARG A 140 -1.55 -9.15 -31.17
CA ARG A 140 -2.23 -8.45 -30.08
C ARG A 140 -2.90 -7.17 -30.61
N ILE A 141 -2.26 -6.47 -31.54
CA ILE A 141 -2.78 -5.23 -32.13
C ILE A 141 -3.54 -5.55 -33.42
N GLY A 142 -2.86 -6.10 -34.43
CA GLY A 142 -3.45 -6.58 -35.70
C GLY A 142 -3.80 -5.48 -36.70
N TYR A 143 -3.43 -4.23 -36.44
CA TYR A 143 -3.66 -3.09 -37.32
C TYR A 143 -2.63 -1.98 -37.07
N ASN A 144 -2.59 -0.96 -37.93
CA ASN A 144 -1.69 0.19 -37.79
C ASN A 144 -2.33 1.22 -36.84
N ALA A 145 -2.04 1.13 -35.55
CA ALA A 145 -2.57 2.02 -34.53
C ALA A 145 -1.86 3.39 -34.58
N PRO A 146 -2.52 4.48 -34.18
CA PRO A 146 -1.94 5.82 -34.24
C PRO A 146 -0.98 6.04 -33.07
N GLU A 147 0.20 5.43 -33.13
CA GLU A 147 1.15 5.46 -32.02
C GLU A 147 1.65 6.90 -31.72
N ILE A 148 1.96 7.18 -30.46
CA ILE A 148 2.44 8.50 -30.04
C ILE A 148 3.84 8.35 -29.43
N TRP A 149 4.87 8.80 -30.13
CA TRP A 149 6.26 8.67 -29.71
C TRP A 149 6.77 9.82 -28.85
N PRO A 150 7.81 9.61 -28.01
CA PRO A 150 8.47 10.69 -27.26
C PRO A 150 9.15 11.73 -28.14
N TRP A 151 9.52 11.39 -29.38
CA TRP A 151 10.20 12.26 -30.33
C TRP A 151 9.36 12.53 -31.56
N GLN A 152 9.64 13.64 -32.24
CA GLN A 152 9.07 13.92 -33.55
C GLN A 152 9.50 12.83 -34.55
N LYS A 153 8.52 12.26 -35.26
CA LYS A 153 8.72 11.22 -36.27
C LYS A 153 8.25 11.74 -37.63
N THR A 154 9.08 11.62 -38.67
CA THR A 154 8.74 11.97 -40.05
C THR A 154 8.97 10.76 -40.95
N GLY A 155 7.89 10.16 -41.46
CA GLY A 155 7.99 8.85 -42.12
C GLY A 155 8.51 7.80 -41.12
N SER A 156 9.62 7.14 -41.44
CA SER A 156 10.26 6.13 -40.58
C SER A 156 11.38 6.67 -39.68
N THR A 157 11.72 7.95 -39.78
CA THR A 157 12.86 8.53 -39.04
C THR A 157 12.40 9.39 -37.87
N PHE A 158 13.17 9.34 -36.77
CA PHE A 158 12.98 10.11 -35.56
C PHE A 158 14.00 11.24 -35.47
N ASN A 159 13.56 12.39 -34.98
CA ASN A 159 14.45 13.48 -34.60
C ASN A 159 14.66 13.49 -33.09
N LEU A 160 15.74 12.85 -32.62
CA LEU A 160 16.02 12.74 -31.18
C LEU A 160 16.34 14.07 -30.49
N ASN A 161 16.58 15.15 -31.25
CA ASN A 161 16.73 16.52 -30.72
C ASN A 161 15.40 17.25 -30.53
N GLN A 162 14.27 16.68 -30.98
CA GLN A 162 12.96 17.31 -30.90
C GLN A 162 11.96 16.37 -30.24
N PHE A 163 11.57 16.69 -29.02
CA PHE A 163 10.52 15.97 -28.31
C PHE A 163 9.14 16.25 -28.92
N ASN A 164 8.26 15.27 -28.76
CA ASN A 164 6.85 15.39 -29.07
C ASN A 164 6.08 15.76 -27.80
N ASP A 165 5.69 17.02 -27.67
CA ASP A 165 4.98 17.50 -26.46
C ASP A 165 3.62 16.82 -26.25
N ALA A 166 2.99 16.31 -27.31
CA ALA A 166 1.73 15.58 -27.18
C ALA A 166 1.91 14.27 -26.37
N TYR A 167 3.03 13.57 -26.56
CA TYR A 167 3.37 12.38 -25.78
C TYR A 167 3.48 12.70 -24.28
N PHE A 168 4.29 13.70 -23.92
CA PHE A 168 4.54 14.04 -22.52
C PHE A 168 3.31 14.66 -21.85
N THR A 169 2.51 15.45 -22.59
CA THR A 169 1.25 16.00 -22.09
C THR A 169 0.24 14.89 -21.80
N ARG A 170 0.14 13.90 -22.69
CA ARG A 170 -0.71 12.72 -22.49
C ARG A 170 -0.25 11.89 -21.30
N LEU A 171 1.04 11.57 -21.20
CA LEU A 171 1.60 10.82 -20.07
C LEU A 171 1.30 11.50 -18.72
N ARG A 172 1.51 12.82 -18.65
CA ARG A 172 1.17 13.60 -17.45
C ARG A 172 -0.31 13.52 -17.13
N SER A 173 -1.17 13.69 -18.14
CA SER A 173 -2.63 13.64 -17.97
C SER A 173 -3.09 12.26 -17.50
N PHE A 174 -2.52 11.19 -18.07
CA PHE A 174 -2.77 9.81 -17.67
C PHE A 174 -2.37 9.56 -16.20
N ALA A 175 -1.16 9.97 -15.80
CA ALA A 175 -0.69 9.84 -14.42
C ALA A 175 -1.52 10.68 -13.43
N GLN A 176 -1.99 11.87 -13.82
CA GLN A 176 -2.92 12.68 -13.02
C GLN A 176 -4.30 12.03 -12.89
N ALA A 177 -4.81 11.43 -13.96
CA ALA A 177 -6.08 10.70 -13.95
C ALA A 177 -6.00 9.45 -13.07
N ALA A 178 -4.86 8.76 -13.08
CA ALA A 178 -4.57 7.64 -12.17
C ALA A 178 -4.49 8.13 -10.71
N ASN A 179 -3.83 9.26 -10.46
CA ASN A 179 -3.77 9.88 -9.13
C ASN A 179 -5.18 10.21 -8.60
N ALA A 180 -6.08 10.74 -9.44
CA ALA A 180 -7.45 11.03 -9.03
C ALA A 180 -8.25 9.78 -8.61
N ARG A 181 -7.76 8.59 -8.94
CA ARG A 181 -8.37 7.28 -8.67
C ARG A 181 -7.65 6.46 -7.60
N ASN A 182 -6.67 7.05 -6.91
CA ASN A 182 -5.81 6.35 -5.97
C ASN A 182 -4.95 5.24 -6.57
N ILE A 183 -4.47 5.47 -7.79
CA ILE A 183 -3.60 4.54 -8.51
C ILE A 183 -2.20 5.14 -8.66
N ALA A 184 -1.20 4.41 -8.17
CA ALA A 184 0.21 4.68 -8.41
C ALA A 184 0.62 4.25 -9.82
N VAL A 185 1.59 4.94 -10.42
CA VAL A 185 2.09 4.64 -11.77
C VAL A 185 3.58 4.37 -11.70
N ILE A 186 3.98 3.13 -12.02
CA ILE A 186 5.37 2.75 -12.25
C ILE A 186 5.67 2.99 -13.73
N ILE A 187 6.69 3.81 -14.03
CA ILE A 187 7.14 4.07 -15.39
C ILE A 187 8.49 3.41 -15.59
N THR A 188 8.54 2.36 -16.41
CA THR A 188 9.78 1.77 -16.90
C THR A 188 10.42 2.74 -17.90
N VAL A 189 11.61 3.23 -17.56
CA VAL A 189 12.30 4.32 -18.27
C VAL A 189 13.06 3.77 -19.47
N HIS A 190 13.77 2.67 -19.28
CA HIS A 190 14.55 2.01 -20.32
C HIS A 190 14.26 0.50 -20.31
N ASP A 191 14.46 -0.15 -21.45
CA ASP A 191 14.21 -1.57 -21.61
C ASP A 191 15.28 -2.24 -22.51
N GLY A 192 15.36 -3.56 -22.44
CA GLY A 192 16.24 -4.37 -23.27
C GLY A 192 15.60 -4.95 -24.53
N TRP A 193 14.44 -4.48 -24.98
CA TRP A 193 13.78 -5.01 -26.18
C TRP A 193 14.45 -4.59 -27.50
N THR A 194 15.55 -3.84 -27.45
CA THR A 194 16.43 -3.77 -28.62
C THR A 194 16.94 -5.16 -29.04
N LYS A 195 16.90 -6.20 -28.19
CA LYS A 195 17.24 -7.59 -28.55
C LYS A 195 16.48 -8.14 -29.76
N THR A 196 15.21 -7.75 -29.91
CA THR A 196 14.31 -8.31 -30.94
C THR A 196 13.65 -7.25 -31.80
N ARG A 197 13.60 -5.99 -31.35
CA ARG A 197 12.89 -4.91 -32.06
C ARG A 197 13.79 -3.76 -32.54
N PHE A 198 15.10 -3.97 -32.63
CA PHE A 198 16.04 -2.88 -32.97
C PHE A 198 15.77 -2.25 -34.34
N ALA A 199 15.20 -2.96 -35.31
CA ALA A 199 14.96 -2.42 -36.64
C ALA A 199 13.99 -1.23 -36.61
N GLY A 200 13.01 -1.24 -35.69
CA GLY A 200 12.05 -0.16 -35.47
C GLY A 200 12.45 0.86 -34.40
N HIS A 201 13.61 0.69 -33.75
CA HIS A 201 13.95 1.47 -32.56
C HIS A 201 14.41 2.90 -32.90
N PRO A 202 14.00 3.94 -32.14
CA PRO A 202 14.39 5.33 -32.41
C PRO A 202 15.89 5.59 -32.39
N PHE A 203 16.64 4.82 -31.59
CA PHE A 203 18.09 4.94 -31.50
C PHE A 203 18.84 4.21 -32.62
N ASN A 204 18.16 3.41 -33.45
CA ASN A 204 18.80 2.80 -34.61
C ASN A 204 19.15 3.88 -35.65
N GLN A 205 20.37 3.83 -36.19
CA GLN A 205 20.87 4.77 -37.17
C GLN A 205 20.01 4.85 -38.43
N VAL A 206 19.39 3.74 -38.86
CA VAL A 206 18.48 3.73 -40.01
C VAL A 206 17.22 4.57 -39.77
N ASN A 207 16.85 4.75 -38.49
CA ASN A 207 15.71 5.53 -38.05
C ASN A 207 16.12 6.92 -37.53
N GLY A 208 17.36 7.38 -37.76
CA GLY A 208 17.84 8.70 -37.34
C GLY A 208 18.57 8.76 -35.99
N GLY A 209 18.72 7.62 -35.31
CA GLY A 209 19.46 7.53 -34.06
C GLY A 209 20.98 7.37 -34.21
N PRO A 210 21.73 7.23 -33.09
CA PRO A 210 23.19 7.11 -33.15
C PRO A 210 23.70 5.66 -33.28
N LEU A 211 22.87 4.64 -33.06
CA LEU A 211 23.34 3.26 -32.85
C LEU A 211 23.35 2.45 -34.15
N THR A 212 24.44 1.72 -34.38
CA THR A 212 24.56 0.81 -35.53
C THR A 212 24.25 -0.64 -35.17
N SER A 213 24.09 -0.92 -33.89
CA SER A 213 23.76 -2.24 -33.37
C SER A 213 23.01 -2.12 -32.05
N GLU A 214 22.10 -3.06 -31.86
CA GLU A 214 21.25 -3.28 -30.70
C GLU A 214 22.04 -3.36 -29.38
N TYR A 215 23.24 -3.96 -29.37
CA TYR A 215 24.10 -4.12 -28.18
C TYR A 215 24.71 -2.81 -27.66
N GLN A 216 24.53 -1.71 -28.39
CA GLN A 216 25.17 -0.43 -28.09
C GLN A 216 24.32 0.49 -27.20
N TYR A 217 23.07 0.13 -26.92
CA TYR A 217 22.11 0.99 -26.22
C TYR A 217 22.59 1.40 -24.83
N VAL A 218 23.15 0.46 -24.06
CA VAL A 218 23.66 0.72 -22.70
C VAL A 218 25.07 1.33 -22.67
N GLN A 219 25.69 1.57 -23.83
CA GLN A 219 27.08 2.06 -23.88
C GLN A 219 27.11 3.60 -23.83
N LEU A 220 27.45 4.12 -22.66
CA LEU A 220 27.65 5.56 -22.44
C LEU A 220 29.10 5.98 -22.75
N ALA A 221 29.33 7.29 -22.90
CA ALA A 221 30.67 7.84 -23.09
C ALA A 221 31.44 7.88 -21.76
N ASP A 222 30.76 8.31 -20.70
CA ASP A 222 31.23 8.28 -19.32
C ASP A 222 30.03 8.02 -18.39
N TYR A 223 30.05 6.89 -17.67
CA TYR A 223 28.96 6.53 -16.77
C TYR A 223 28.91 7.41 -15.51
N ASN A 224 29.99 8.12 -15.17
CA ASN A 224 30.07 8.93 -13.95
C ASN A 224 29.74 10.42 -14.17
N THR A 225 29.66 10.86 -15.42
CA THR A 225 29.52 12.29 -15.76
C THR A 225 28.41 12.49 -16.77
N GLU A 226 27.55 13.49 -16.57
CA GLU A 226 26.49 13.85 -17.51
C GLU A 226 27.04 14.60 -18.75
N MET A 227 26.33 14.49 -19.88
CA MET A 227 26.64 15.26 -21.08
C MET A 227 26.26 16.75 -20.92
N PRO A 228 26.99 17.67 -21.59
CA PRO A 228 26.61 19.09 -21.64
C PRO A 228 25.19 19.32 -22.18
N ALA A 229 24.57 20.43 -21.77
CA ALA A 229 23.17 20.72 -22.11
C ALA A 229 22.92 20.98 -23.60
N THR A 230 23.94 21.40 -24.35
CA THR A 230 23.84 21.72 -25.78
C THR A 230 24.35 20.55 -26.61
N PHE A 231 23.54 20.07 -27.54
CA PHE A 231 23.95 19.04 -28.50
C PHE A 231 25.10 19.50 -29.39
N ASP A 232 26.10 18.63 -29.58
CA ASP A 232 27.14 18.81 -30.59
C ASP A 232 27.09 17.68 -31.63
N SER A 233 26.87 18.07 -32.88
CA SER A 233 26.83 17.13 -34.01
C SER A 233 28.17 16.44 -34.29
N ALA A 234 29.30 16.99 -33.82
CA ALA A 234 30.63 16.42 -33.97
C ALA A 234 30.94 15.29 -32.98
N TRP A 235 30.11 15.12 -31.94
CA TRP A 235 30.29 14.06 -30.95
C TRP A 235 30.30 12.67 -31.55
N ASN A 236 31.06 11.78 -30.90
CA ASN A 236 31.10 10.37 -31.26
C ASN A 236 29.78 9.68 -30.89
N ARG A 237 29.64 8.42 -31.33
CA ARG A 237 28.45 7.60 -31.11
C ARG A 237 28.02 7.51 -29.64
N ARG A 238 28.96 7.24 -28.72
CA ARG A 238 28.69 7.07 -27.28
C ARG A 238 28.22 8.37 -26.63
N GLN A 239 28.85 9.48 -27.00
CA GLN A 239 28.48 10.82 -26.52
C GLN A 239 27.07 11.20 -26.97
N LYS A 240 26.74 10.96 -28.25
CA LYS A 240 25.38 11.17 -28.77
C LYS A 240 24.35 10.28 -28.09
N ASN A 241 24.65 8.99 -27.92
CA ASN A 241 23.77 8.04 -27.24
C ASN A 241 23.45 8.51 -25.81
N GLN A 242 24.49 8.81 -25.04
CA GLN A 242 24.35 9.29 -23.67
C GLN A 242 23.55 10.59 -23.61
N TYR A 243 23.86 11.58 -24.46
CA TYR A 243 23.13 12.84 -24.49
C TYR A 243 21.63 12.63 -24.72
N PHE A 244 21.25 11.83 -25.73
CA PHE A 244 19.84 11.62 -26.05
C PHE A 244 19.08 10.88 -24.94
N LEU A 245 19.70 9.87 -24.32
CA LEU A 245 19.11 9.16 -23.19
C LEU A 245 18.92 10.09 -21.97
N GLU A 246 19.94 10.87 -21.62
CA GLU A 246 19.84 11.86 -20.53
C GLU A 246 18.80 12.93 -20.81
N ARG A 247 18.71 13.45 -22.04
CA ARG A 247 17.68 14.44 -22.40
C ARG A 247 16.28 13.84 -22.31
N PHE A 248 16.09 12.59 -22.75
CA PHE A 248 14.82 11.90 -22.63
C PHE A 248 14.43 11.71 -21.16
N SER A 249 15.34 11.19 -20.33
CA SER A 249 15.14 11.02 -18.90
C SER A 249 14.83 12.35 -18.19
N ALA A 250 15.52 13.43 -18.55
CA ALA A 250 15.22 14.77 -18.03
C ALA A 250 13.82 15.25 -18.42
N ARG A 251 13.40 15.05 -19.68
CA ARG A 251 12.07 15.45 -20.17
C ARG A 251 10.97 14.62 -19.52
N LEU A 252 11.20 13.32 -19.30
CA LEU A 252 10.30 12.45 -18.55
C LEU A 252 10.13 12.95 -17.11
N ILE A 253 11.22 13.21 -16.38
CA ILE A 253 11.18 13.77 -15.02
C ILE A 253 10.46 15.12 -15.00
N GLN A 254 10.68 15.98 -16.00
CA GLN A 254 9.98 17.26 -16.08
C GLN A 254 8.45 17.08 -16.24
N ALA A 255 8.02 16.05 -16.96
CA ALA A 255 6.60 15.79 -17.21
C ALA A 255 5.88 15.14 -16.02
N THR A 256 6.58 14.28 -15.25
CA THR A 256 5.94 13.41 -14.25
C THR A 256 6.59 13.40 -12.86
N GLY A 257 7.79 13.96 -12.70
CA GLY A 257 8.61 13.86 -11.48
C GLY A 257 8.10 14.63 -10.27
N ASP A 258 7.14 15.54 -10.46
CA ASP A 258 6.40 16.26 -9.42
C ASP A 258 5.10 15.56 -9.00
N LEU A 259 4.61 14.59 -9.79
CA LEU A 259 3.36 13.91 -9.51
C LEU A 259 3.53 12.92 -8.35
N PRO A 260 2.69 12.99 -7.31
CA PRO A 260 2.95 12.29 -6.06
C PRO A 260 2.81 10.76 -6.18
N ASN A 261 2.08 10.28 -7.19
CA ASN A 261 1.77 8.88 -7.41
C ASN A 261 2.72 8.17 -8.41
N VAL A 262 3.75 8.85 -8.90
CA VAL A 262 4.69 8.31 -9.90
C VAL A 262 5.91 7.67 -9.24
N MET A 263 6.34 6.53 -9.78
CA MET A 263 7.59 5.83 -9.48
C MET A 263 8.29 5.47 -10.78
N TYR A 264 9.61 5.24 -10.75
CA TYR A 264 10.38 4.91 -11.96
C TYR A 264 11.12 3.60 -11.83
N GLU A 265 10.94 2.71 -12.80
CA GLU A 265 11.81 1.55 -12.98
C GLU A 265 12.89 1.88 -14.01
N ILE A 266 14.15 1.82 -13.58
CA ILE A 266 15.25 2.36 -14.40
C ILE A 266 15.50 1.52 -15.64
N PHE A 267 15.42 0.20 -15.53
CA PHE A 267 15.71 -0.69 -16.64
C PHE A 267 14.95 -2.01 -16.54
N ASN A 268 14.35 -2.45 -17.64
CA ASN A 268 13.68 -3.74 -17.75
C ASN A 268 14.43 -4.70 -18.71
N GLU A 269 14.63 -5.97 -18.33
CA GLU A 269 15.14 -7.07 -19.17
C GLU A 269 16.47 -6.87 -19.94
N GLY A 270 17.58 -6.59 -19.24
CA GLY A 270 18.89 -6.29 -19.87
C GLY A 270 19.91 -7.44 -20.02
N ASN A 271 19.54 -8.71 -19.80
CA ASN A 271 20.48 -9.85 -19.63
C ASN A 271 21.42 -10.13 -20.79
N TRP A 272 21.06 -9.67 -21.96
CA TRP A 272 21.78 -9.93 -23.20
C TRP A 272 22.81 -8.84 -23.53
N TYR A 273 22.81 -7.72 -22.80
CA TYR A 273 23.87 -6.73 -22.88
C TYR A 273 25.16 -7.20 -22.18
N ASN A 274 26.24 -6.44 -22.36
CA ASN A 274 27.38 -6.54 -21.47
C ASN A 274 26.96 -6.13 -20.05
N GLN A 275 27.06 -7.05 -19.09
CA GLN A 275 26.52 -6.86 -17.75
C GLN A 275 27.23 -5.76 -16.95
N THR A 276 28.52 -5.53 -17.19
CA THR A 276 29.27 -4.42 -16.59
C THR A 276 28.76 -3.07 -17.11
N ASP A 277 28.59 -2.94 -18.43
CA ASP A 277 28.06 -1.72 -19.04
C ASP A 277 26.62 -1.45 -18.58
N LEU A 278 25.77 -2.48 -18.54
CA LEU A 278 24.39 -2.36 -18.07
C LEU A 278 24.30 -1.95 -16.60
N ARG A 279 25.12 -2.53 -15.71
CA ARG A 279 25.11 -2.12 -14.30
C ARG A 279 25.55 -0.67 -14.15
N ASN A 280 26.60 -0.25 -14.85
CA ASN A 280 27.05 1.14 -14.84
C ASN A 280 25.99 2.10 -15.42
N PHE A 281 25.26 1.65 -16.45
CA PHE A 281 24.13 2.38 -17.02
C PHE A 281 23.00 2.59 -15.99
N GLN A 282 22.59 1.52 -15.29
CA GLN A 282 21.57 1.62 -14.25
C GLN A 282 21.99 2.57 -13.13
N VAL A 283 23.24 2.47 -12.66
CA VAL A 283 23.79 3.37 -11.62
C VAL A 283 23.77 4.82 -12.09
N HIS A 284 24.20 5.07 -13.33
CA HIS A 284 24.16 6.40 -13.93
C HIS A 284 22.75 6.99 -13.88
N PHE A 285 21.74 6.25 -14.34
CA PHE A 285 20.37 6.75 -14.36
C PHE A 285 19.70 6.78 -12.98
N LEU A 286 20.04 5.90 -12.04
CA LEU A 286 19.64 6.04 -10.63
C LEU A 286 20.12 7.37 -10.06
N ASN A 287 21.41 7.70 -10.23
CA ASN A 287 21.99 8.96 -9.79
C ASN A 287 21.32 10.15 -10.50
N PHE A 288 21.11 10.04 -11.81
CA PHE A 288 20.50 11.08 -12.63
C PHE A 288 19.08 11.44 -12.17
N PHE A 289 18.25 10.43 -11.88
CA PHE A 289 16.89 10.60 -11.38
C PHE A 289 16.90 11.11 -9.93
N LYS A 290 17.71 10.52 -9.04
CA LYS A 290 17.75 10.92 -7.62
C LYS A 290 18.14 12.38 -7.44
N ALA A 291 18.99 12.92 -8.32
CA ALA A 291 19.37 14.33 -8.31
C ALA A 291 18.23 15.29 -8.70
N ARG A 292 17.13 14.80 -9.28
CA ARG A 292 16.08 15.62 -9.91
C ARG A 292 14.66 15.35 -9.41
N THR A 293 14.43 14.21 -8.77
CA THR A 293 13.13 13.88 -8.20
C THR A 293 13.26 13.07 -6.91
N ALA A 294 12.29 13.26 -6.02
CA ALA A 294 12.13 12.48 -4.80
C ALA A 294 11.25 11.22 -4.99
N ARG A 295 10.80 10.95 -6.23
CA ARG A 295 9.99 9.77 -6.51
C ARG A 295 10.78 8.47 -6.29
N PRO A 296 10.15 7.39 -5.79
CA PRO A 296 10.82 6.10 -5.62
C PRO A 296 11.42 5.57 -6.92
N LEU A 297 12.65 5.05 -6.83
CA LEU A 297 13.38 4.44 -7.93
C LEU A 297 13.50 2.93 -7.75
N PHE A 298 13.04 2.18 -8.74
CA PHE A 298 13.13 0.73 -8.81
C PHE A 298 14.39 0.37 -9.59
N ILE A 299 15.17 -0.55 -9.04
CA ILE A 299 16.17 -1.29 -9.79
C ILE A 299 15.68 -2.71 -10.00
N ASN A 300 15.80 -3.19 -11.23
CA ASN A 300 15.46 -4.56 -11.57
C ASN A 300 16.70 -5.45 -11.37
N ASP A 301 16.57 -6.44 -10.48
CA ASP A 301 17.59 -7.46 -10.16
C ASP A 301 17.51 -8.64 -11.14
N ASP A 302 16.39 -8.80 -11.86
CA ASP A 302 16.30 -9.82 -12.90
C ASP A 302 17.05 -9.41 -14.15
N HIS A 303 17.65 -10.40 -14.79
CA HIS A 303 18.34 -10.22 -16.05
C HIS A 303 19.47 -9.19 -16.00
N VAL A 304 19.96 -8.82 -14.82
CA VAL A 304 21.12 -7.94 -14.69
C VAL A 304 22.15 -8.57 -13.75
N GLY A 305 23.29 -8.98 -14.30
CA GLY A 305 24.47 -9.37 -13.55
C GLY A 305 25.20 -8.14 -13.01
N GLY A 306 25.65 -8.21 -11.76
CA GLY A 306 26.34 -7.10 -11.11
C GLY A 306 26.39 -7.29 -9.60
N GLN A 307 27.07 -6.40 -8.88
CA GLN A 307 27.11 -6.46 -7.41
C GLN A 307 25.91 -5.76 -6.77
N ASP A 308 25.41 -6.44 -5.72
CA ASP A 308 24.60 -5.98 -4.59
C ASP A 308 23.58 -4.86 -4.84
N PHE A 309 22.45 -5.22 -5.44
CA PHE A 309 21.28 -4.36 -5.58
C PHE A 309 20.69 -3.91 -4.23
N GLN A 310 20.86 -4.72 -3.18
CA GLN A 310 20.37 -4.40 -1.84
C GLN A 310 21.10 -3.17 -1.27
N ASN A 311 22.42 -3.10 -1.46
CA ASN A 311 23.23 -1.99 -0.98
C ASN A 311 23.34 -0.81 -1.95
N GLU A 312 22.64 -0.81 -3.08
CA GLU A 312 22.57 0.34 -3.99
C GLU A 312 21.84 1.52 -3.32
N PRO A 313 22.53 2.61 -2.91
CA PRO A 313 21.93 3.65 -2.08
C PRO A 313 20.80 4.44 -2.74
N ASN A 314 20.82 4.56 -4.07
CA ASN A 314 19.84 5.34 -4.81
C ASN A 314 18.67 4.51 -5.36
N ALA A 315 18.71 3.19 -5.19
CA ALA A 315 17.58 2.32 -5.48
C ALA A 315 16.70 2.20 -4.23
N ASP A 316 15.46 2.65 -4.34
CA ASP A 316 14.49 2.64 -3.24
C ASP A 316 13.70 1.31 -3.19
N VAL A 317 13.52 0.64 -4.33
CA VAL A 317 12.76 -0.62 -4.48
C VAL A 317 13.54 -1.60 -5.35
N ILE A 318 13.43 -2.90 -5.08
CA ILE A 318 13.99 -3.96 -5.94
C ILE A 318 12.86 -4.67 -6.67
N ALA A 319 12.93 -4.69 -8.00
CA ALA A 319 12.02 -5.42 -8.87
C ALA A 319 12.62 -6.76 -9.30
N PHE A 320 11.76 -7.77 -9.45
CA PHE A 320 12.09 -9.12 -9.85
C PHE A 320 11.14 -9.62 -10.93
N HIS A 321 11.62 -10.47 -11.84
CA HIS A 321 10.80 -11.30 -12.74
C HIS A 321 10.93 -12.79 -12.41
N SER A 322 11.62 -13.09 -11.31
CA SER A 322 11.85 -14.44 -10.80
C SER A 322 11.10 -14.66 -9.49
N PRO A 323 10.73 -15.91 -9.16
CA PRO A 323 10.95 -17.11 -9.97
C PRO A 323 10.08 -17.15 -11.23
N GLN A 324 10.60 -17.76 -12.30
CA GLN A 324 9.79 -18.08 -13.48
C GLN A 324 8.69 -19.06 -13.09
N TRP A 325 7.48 -18.88 -13.60
CA TRP A 325 6.35 -19.73 -13.24
C TRP A 325 5.88 -20.63 -14.37
N THR A 326 5.14 -21.67 -13.97
CA THR A 326 4.43 -22.59 -14.84
C THR A 326 3.04 -22.83 -14.26
N THR A 327 2.15 -23.48 -15.00
CA THR A 327 0.84 -23.91 -14.49
C THR A 327 0.90 -24.76 -13.21
N GLY A 328 2.05 -25.42 -12.96
CA GLY A 328 2.32 -26.21 -11.76
C GLY A 328 2.97 -25.43 -10.60
N SER A 329 3.33 -24.16 -10.78
CA SER A 329 3.99 -23.37 -9.74
C SER A 329 3.14 -23.26 -8.48
N SER A 330 3.76 -23.43 -7.31
CA SER A 330 3.11 -23.32 -6.01
C SER A 330 3.21 -21.89 -5.46
N ALA A 331 2.25 -21.47 -4.65
CA ALA A 331 2.33 -20.19 -3.96
C ALA A 331 3.54 -20.16 -2.98
N LYS A 332 3.89 -21.32 -2.41
CA LYS A 332 5.04 -21.46 -1.51
C LYS A 332 6.37 -21.10 -2.17
N THR A 333 6.54 -21.43 -3.45
CA THR A 333 7.75 -21.09 -4.22
C THR A 333 7.98 -19.59 -4.27
N PHE A 334 6.91 -18.82 -4.51
CA PHE A 334 6.97 -17.36 -4.55
C PHE A 334 7.12 -16.78 -3.15
N PHE A 335 6.37 -17.31 -2.18
CA PHE A 335 6.51 -16.91 -0.78
C PHE A 335 7.95 -17.01 -0.29
N ASP A 336 8.63 -18.14 -0.52
CA ASP A 336 10.00 -18.35 -0.04
C ASP A 336 11.01 -17.37 -0.64
N VAL A 337 10.89 -17.08 -1.94
CA VAL A 337 11.75 -16.10 -2.61
C VAL A 337 11.52 -14.72 -2.04
N PHE A 338 10.27 -14.27 -2.00
CA PHE A 338 9.95 -12.91 -1.55
C PHE A 338 10.17 -12.72 -0.05
N ALA A 339 9.87 -13.71 0.79
CA ALA A 339 10.19 -13.68 2.22
C ALA A 339 11.70 -13.62 2.47
N THR A 340 12.50 -14.29 1.63
CA THR A 340 13.97 -14.19 1.69
C THR A 340 14.42 -12.77 1.36
N GLN A 341 13.90 -12.17 0.30
CA GLN A 341 14.26 -10.79 -0.08
C GLN A 341 13.77 -9.76 0.95
N PHE A 342 12.57 -9.96 1.48
CA PHE A 342 12.02 -9.17 2.57
C PHE A 342 12.99 -9.13 3.74
N ASN A 343 13.53 -10.26 4.19
CA ASN A 343 14.43 -10.31 5.35
C ASN A 343 15.87 -9.81 5.09
N ARG A 344 16.18 -9.24 3.92
CA ARG A 344 17.52 -8.70 3.63
C ARG A 344 17.73 -7.31 4.25
N SER A 345 18.99 -7.01 4.54
CA SER A 345 19.47 -5.72 5.05
C SER A 345 20.38 -5.03 4.03
N PRO A 346 20.26 -3.70 3.82
CA PRO A 346 19.25 -2.80 4.41
C PRO A 346 17.84 -3.13 3.93
N ALA A 347 16.82 -2.89 4.75
CA ALA A 347 15.42 -3.14 4.37
C ALA A 347 15.04 -2.33 3.12
N LYS A 348 14.46 -3.00 2.12
CA LYS A 348 13.87 -2.37 0.93
C LYS A 348 12.56 -3.06 0.58
N PRO A 349 11.55 -2.32 0.08
CA PRO A 349 10.42 -2.91 -0.60
C PRO A 349 10.88 -3.73 -1.81
N VAL A 350 10.16 -4.82 -2.06
CA VAL A 350 10.41 -5.72 -3.19
C VAL A 350 9.14 -5.88 -4.02
N PHE A 351 9.30 -6.11 -5.32
CA PHE A 351 8.19 -6.10 -6.26
C PHE A 351 8.35 -7.19 -7.32
N LEU A 352 7.27 -7.91 -7.63
CA LEU A 352 7.19 -8.77 -8.81
C LEU A 352 6.55 -7.95 -9.93
N THR A 353 7.35 -7.52 -10.90
CA THR A 353 6.91 -6.62 -11.98
C THR A 353 6.53 -7.34 -13.26
N GLU A 354 7.00 -8.57 -13.45
CA GLU A 354 6.79 -9.37 -14.67
C GLU A 354 6.30 -10.78 -14.35
N THR A 355 5.09 -11.11 -14.82
CA THR A 355 4.42 -12.41 -14.59
C THR A 355 3.94 -13.05 -15.89
N VAL A 356 4.84 -13.17 -16.87
CA VAL A 356 4.56 -13.82 -18.16
C VAL A 356 4.54 -15.36 -18.07
N PRO A 357 3.70 -16.08 -18.86
CA PRO A 357 2.76 -15.58 -19.87
C PRO A 357 1.45 -14.96 -19.30
N GLU A 358 1.07 -13.83 -19.87
CA GLU A 358 -0.08 -13.01 -19.47
C GLU A 358 -1.47 -13.50 -19.89
N TYR A 359 -2.51 -12.89 -19.28
CA TYR A 359 -3.96 -12.79 -19.55
C TYR A 359 -4.64 -13.83 -20.49
N THR A 360 -4.07 -14.15 -21.63
CA THR A 360 -4.48 -15.23 -22.52
C THR A 360 -4.08 -16.59 -21.95
N GLY A 361 -4.83 -17.02 -20.94
CA GLY A 361 -4.62 -18.30 -20.28
C GLY A 361 -5.88 -19.16 -20.22
N THR A 362 -5.68 -20.47 -20.23
CA THR A 362 -6.63 -21.44 -19.70
C THR A 362 -6.97 -21.13 -18.24
N SER A 363 -8.06 -21.71 -17.72
CA SER A 363 -8.37 -21.64 -16.29
C SER A 363 -7.18 -22.07 -15.40
N THR A 364 -6.36 -23.00 -15.87
CA THR A 364 -5.17 -23.48 -15.17
C THR A 364 -4.09 -22.41 -15.03
N GLU A 365 -3.86 -21.60 -16.06
CA GLU A 365 -2.89 -20.50 -16.03
C GLU A 365 -3.36 -19.38 -15.11
N ARG A 366 -4.66 -19.03 -15.16
CA ARG A 366 -5.25 -18.07 -14.21
C ARG A 366 -5.12 -18.52 -12.77
N ASP A 367 -5.25 -19.82 -12.52
CA ASP A 367 -5.09 -20.41 -11.20
C ASP A 367 -3.65 -20.40 -10.73
N ALA A 368 -2.69 -20.63 -11.64
CA ALA A 368 -1.28 -20.50 -11.33
C ALA A 368 -0.91 -19.05 -11.01
N LEU A 369 -1.35 -18.08 -11.82
CA LEU A 369 -1.13 -16.65 -11.57
C LEU A 369 -1.73 -16.20 -10.24
N MET A 370 -2.90 -16.72 -9.86
CA MET A 370 -3.46 -16.45 -8.52
C MET A 370 -2.52 -16.96 -7.41
N ARG A 371 -1.95 -18.17 -7.54
CA ARG A 371 -0.99 -18.70 -6.57
C ARG A 371 0.32 -17.89 -6.55
N VAL A 372 0.81 -17.49 -7.72
CA VAL A 372 1.98 -16.60 -7.86
C VAL A 372 1.73 -15.31 -7.09
N MET A 373 0.60 -14.64 -7.35
CA MET A 373 0.20 -13.39 -6.70
C MET A 373 0.11 -13.53 -5.18
N TRP A 374 -0.67 -14.48 -4.66
CA TRP A 374 -0.81 -14.63 -3.20
C TRP A 374 0.48 -15.09 -2.53
N GLY A 375 1.30 -15.92 -3.19
CA GLY A 375 2.63 -16.29 -2.70
C GLY A 375 3.56 -15.08 -2.56
N THR A 376 3.65 -14.24 -3.60
CA THR A 376 4.43 -13.00 -3.59
C THR A 376 3.94 -12.02 -2.52
N LEU A 377 2.62 -11.79 -2.46
CA LEU A 377 2.03 -10.83 -1.53
C LEU A 377 2.25 -11.25 -0.06
N LEU A 378 2.03 -12.52 0.28
CA LEU A 378 2.29 -12.99 1.65
C LEU A 378 3.80 -13.10 1.94
N GLY A 379 4.64 -13.19 0.92
CA GLY A 379 6.10 -13.03 1.03
C GLY A 379 6.55 -11.57 1.26
N GLY A 380 5.61 -10.62 1.30
CA GLY A 380 5.89 -9.20 1.54
C GLY A 380 6.25 -8.41 0.28
N GLY A 381 6.06 -8.97 -0.92
CA GLY A 381 6.33 -8.28 -2.19
C GLY A 381 5.08 -7.63 -2.78
N GLY A 382 5.26 -6.46 -3.39
CA GLY A 382 4.26 -5.87 -4.28
C GLY A 382 4.12 -6.68 -5.58
N PHE A 383 3.02 -6.48 -6.30
CA PHE A 383 2.67 -7.29 -7.45
C PHE A 383 2.05 -6.46 -8.58
N THR A 384 2.58 -6.58 -9.79
CA THR A 384 1.85 -6.23 -11.01
C THR A 384 1.68 -7.46 -11.88
N LEU A 385 0.44 -7.68 -12.33
CA LEU A 385 0.17 -8.64 -13.38
C LEU A 385 0.77 -8.10 -14.69
N GLN A 386 1.72 -8.79 -15.30
CA GLN A 386 2.15 -8.41 -16.64
C GLN A 386 1.02 -8.72 -17.61
N ASN A 387 0.61 -7.71 -18.36
CA ASN A 387 -0.48 -7.81 -19.31
C ASN A 387 -0.10 -7.07 -20.59
N ASP A 388 0.82 -7.63 -21.37
CA ASP A 388 1.13 -7.17 -22.71
C ASP A 388 -0.03 -7.37 -23.69
N THR A 389 -1.16 -7.94 -23.25
CA THR A 389 -2.45 -8.01 -23.96
C THR A 389 -3.51 -7.04 -23.41
N SER A 390 -3.15 -6.12 -22.52
CA SER A 390 -4.05 -5.12 -21.92
C SER A 390 -4.59 -4.08 -22.91
N PHE A 391 -4.24 -4.21 -24.18
CA PHE A 391 -4.84 -3.50 -25.31
C PHE A 391 -6.36 -3.70 -25.44
N GLY A 392 -6.99 -4.58 -24.66
CA GLY A 392 -8.44 -4.79 -24.69
C GLY A 392 -9.32 -3.55 -24.46
N PHE A 393 -8.75 -2.41 -24.05
CA PHE A 393 -9.43 -1.11 -23.97
C PHE A 393 -9.35 -0.29 -25.26
N ASP A 394 -8.68 -0.81 -26.28
CA ASP A 394 -8.72 -0.29 -27.64
C ASP A 394 -9.99 -0.77 -28.36
N PRO A 395 -10.77 0.13 -28.99
CA PRO A 395 -11.94 -0.27 -29.76
C PRO A 395 -11.63 -1.17 -30.98
N ASN A 396 -10.38 -1.21 -31.43
CA ASN A 396 -9.93 -1.97 -32.60
C ASN A 396 -9.05 -3.19 -32.24
N ALA A 397 -8.59 -3.32 -30.99
CA ALA A 397 -7.81 -4.49 -30.63
C ALA A 397 -8.70 -5.73 -30.58
N ALA A 398 -8.28 -6.79 -31.28
CA ALA A 398 -8.97 -8.07 -31.27
C ALA A 398 -8.60 -8.93 -30.05
N ILE A 399 -8.50 -8.32 -28.86
CA ILE A 399 -8.13 -8.99 -27.62
C ILE A 399 -9.35 -9.11 -26.71
N ASN A 400 -9.56 -10.32 -26.20
CA ASN A 400 -10.55 -10.57 -25.18
C ASN A 400 -10.12 -9.91 -23.86
N VAL A 401 -10.87 -8.91 -23.40
CA VAL A 401 -10.76 -8.38 -22.03
C VAL A 401 -11.32 -9.41 -21.06
N ASP A 402 -10.59 -10.51 -20.84
CA ASP A 402 -10.90 -11.46 -19.76
C ASP A 402 -10.67 -10.81 -18.39
N TYR A 403 -11.69 -10.06 -17.95
CA TYR A 403 -11.72 -9.41 -16.64
C TYR A 403 -11.56 -10.37 -15.47
N GLU A 404 -11.58 -11.71 -15.65
CA GLU A 404 -11.45 -12.64 -14.54
C GLU A 404 -10.13 -12.46 -13.79
N MET A 405 -8.98 -12.36 -14.49
CA MET A 405 -7.71 -12.10 -13.82
C MET A 405 -7.67 -10.72 -13.18
N LEU A 406 -8.18 -9.69 -13.87
CA LEU A 406 -8.23 -8.35 -13.32
C LEU A 406 -9.11 -8.28 -12.05
N ASN A 407 -10.22 -9.03 -12.02
CA ASN A 407 -11.05 -9.18 -10.83
C ASN A 407 -10.27 -9.84 -9.68
N ARG A 408 -9.51 -10.90 -9.96
CA ARG A 408 -8.69 -11.60 -8.94
C ARG A 408 -7.60 -10.68 -8.37
N VAL A 409 -6.93 -9.89 -9.22
CA VAL A 409 -6.00 -8.83 -8.77
C VAL A 409 -6.71 -7.82 -7.89
N GLY A 410 -7.91 -7.39 -8.29
CA GLY A 410 -8.78 -6.51 -7.49
C GLY A 410 -9.13 -7.07 -6.10
N TYR A 411 -9.49 -8.35 -6.01
CA TYR A 411 -9.80 -8.98 -4.72
C TYR A 411 -8.61 -8.96 -3.76
N ALA A 412 -7.41 -9.22 -4.27
CA ALA A 412 -6.19 -9.13 -3.48
C ALA A 412 -5.88 -7.67 -3.09
N ALA A 413 -5.96 -6.73 -4.03
CA ALA A 413 -5.75 -5.31 -3.77
C ALA A 413 -6.70 -4.78 -2.68
N ALA A 414 -7.99 -5.10 -2.78
CA ALA A 414 -9.00 -4.72 -1.79
C ALA A 414 -8.74 -5.38 -0.41
N PHE A 415 -8.32 -6.64 -0.39
CA PHE A 415 -7.97 -7.33 0.86
C PHE A 415 -6.84 -6.61 1.61
N PHE A 416 -5.71 -6.33 0.94
CA PHE A 416 -4.57 -5.65 1.56
C PHE A 416 -4.86 -4.19 1.89
N ALA A 417 -5.67 -3.49 1.09
CA ALA A 417 -6.13 -2.16 1.43
C ALA A 417 -6.96 -2.14 2.73
N ASN A 418 -7.77 -3.19 2.98
CA ASN A 418 -8.57 -3.32 4.20
C ASN A 418 -7.75 -3.69 5.44
N LEU A 419 -6.59 -4.32 5.31
CA LEU A 419 -5.65 -4.47 6.43
C LEU A 419 -5.10 -3.11 6.90
N GLY A 420 -5.04 -2.13 5.99
CA GLY A 420 -4.62 -0.77 6.29
C GLY A 420 -3.22 -0.70 6.90
N ALA A 421 -3.06 0.14 7.94
CA ALA A 421 -1.78 0.33 8.61
C ALA A 421 -1.25 -0.94 9.32
N GLY A 422 -2.07 -1.97 9.52
CA GLY A 422 -1.67 -3.24 10.13
C GLY A 422 -0.55 -3.94 9.36
N VAL A 423 -0.53 -3.79 8.01
CA VAL A 423 0.50 -4.38 7.15
C VAL A 423 1.92 -3.97 7.56
N ALA A 424 2.07 -2.77 8.12
CA ALA A 424 3.36 -2.24 8.52
C ALA A 424 4.08 -3.07 9.59
N GLN A 425 3.29 -3.76 10.43
CA GLN A 425 3.77 -4.58 11.54
C GLN A 425 3.89 -6.06 11.17
N MET A 426 3.49 -6.43 9.95
CA MET A 426 3.52 -7.83 9.54
C MET A 426 4.87 -8.21 8.95
N THR A 427 5.24 -9.47 9.07
CA THR A 427 6.45 -10.08 8.53
C THR A 427 6.10 -11.43 7.90
N PRO A 428 6.64 -11.78 6.72
CA PRO A 428 6.45 -13.11 6.14
C PRO A 428 7.17 -14.15 7.01
N ASP A 429 6.42 -15.07 7.60
CA ASP A 429 6.95 -16.17 8.39
C ASP A 429 6.11 -17.44 8.24
N GLY A 430 6.61 -18.37 7.43
CA GLY A 430 5.94 -19.64 7.16
C GLY A 430 5.92 -20.61 8.34
N ALA A 431 6.70 -20.37 9.42
CA ALA A 431 6.74 -21.27 10.56
C ALA A 431 5.42 -21.26 11.37
N TYR A 432 4.65 -20.17 11.30
CA TYR A 432 3.39 -20.02 12.01
C TYR A 432 2.23 -20.83 11.41
N CYS A 433 2.41 -21.54 10.29
CA CYS A 433 1.31 -22.29 9.69
C CYS A 433 1.77 -23.50 8.89
N SER A 434 0.95 -24.55 8.86
CA SER A 434 1.27 -25.78 8.13
C SER A 434 1.26 -25.62 6.61
N THR A 435 0.72 -24.52 6.08
CA THR A 435 0.79 -24.21 4.64
C THR A 435 2.19 -23.68 4.27
N GLY A 436 2.93 -23.14 5.25
CA GLY A 436 4.19 -22.46 5.05
C GLY A 436 4.06 -21.09 4.36
N ILE A 437 2.85 -20.54 4.21
CA ILE A 437 2.58 -19.30 3.48
C ILE A 437 1.77 -18.38 4.40
N CYS A 438 2.48 -17.59 5.20
CA CYS A 438 1.89 -16.77 6.24
C CYS A 438 2.58 -15.42 6.35
N LEU A 439 1.77 -14.37 6.43
CA LEU A 439 2.18 -13.01 6.76
C LEU A 439 1.62 -12.71 8.16
N VAL A 440 2.49 -12.37 9.12
CA VAL A 440 2.14 -12.38 10.54
C VAL A 440 2.63 -11.14 11.28
N ASN A 441 1.80 -10.61 12.17
CA ASN A 441 2.17 -9.75 13.28
C ASN A 441 1.88 -10.56 14.56
N PRO A 442 2.88 -11.33 15.06
CA PRO A 442 2.66 -12.27 16.16
C PRO A 442 2.03 -11.60 17.38
N GLY A 443 1.02 -12.24 17.96
CA GLY A 443 0.27 -11.66 19.07
C GLY A 443 -0.95 -10.82 18.65
N GLN A 444 -1.08 -10.44 17.37
CA GLN A 444 -2.08 -9.47 16.92
C GLN A 444 -2.87 -9.89 15.66
N GLU A 445 -2.18 -10.26 14.58
CA GLU A 445 -2.82 -10.39 13.26
C GLU A 445 -2.07 -11.37 12.35
N TYR A 446 -2.80 -12.23 11.64
CA TYR A 446 -2.24 -13.28 10.80
C TYR A 446 -3.03 -13.40 9.51
N VAL A 447 -2.32 -13.54 8.40
CA VAL A 447 -2.92 -13.83 7.09
C VAL A 447 -2.26 -15.08 6.53
N ILE A 448 -3.08 -16.07 6.20
CA ILE A 448 -2.65 -17.40 5.77
C ILE A 448 -3.22 -17.71 4.41
N TYR A 449 -2.38 -18.13 3.46
CA TYR A 449 -2.84 -18.66 2.19
C TYR A 449 -2.74 -20.19 2.19
N SER A 450 -3.85 -20.85 1.89
CA SER A 450 -3.92 -22.31 1.77
C SER A 450 -4.37 -22.69 0.37
N GLN A 451 -3.43 -23.12 -0.46
CA GLN A 451 -3.66 -23.40 -1.89
C GLN A 451 -4.44 -24.70 -2.17
N SER A 452 -4.50 -25.63 -1.20
CA SER A 452 -5.12 -26.95 -1.39
C SER A 452 -5.42 -27.65 -0.05
N GLY A 453 -5.99 -28.86 -0.11
CA GLY A 453 -6.32 -29.68 1.07
C GLY A 453 -7.65 -29.27 1.72
N SER A 454 -8.11 -29.94 2.78
CA SER A 454 -9.37 -29.60 3.48
C SER A 454 -9.15 -28.81 4.77
N ASN A 455 -7.94 -28.81 5.30
CA ASN A 455 -7.58 -28.20 6.57
C ASN A 455 -6.10 -27.80 6.57
N PHE A 456 -5.76 -26.92 7.50
CA PHE A 456 -4.40 -26.54 7.84
C PHE A 456 -4.35 -26.14 9.30
N THR A 457 -3.15 -25.98 9.85
CA THR A 457 -2.95 -25.53 11.23
C THR A 457 -2.21 -24.20 11.26
N VAL A 458 -2.47 -23.44 12.32
CA VAL A 458 -1.79 -22.17 12.63
C VAL A 458 -1.27 -22.25 14.07
N ASP A 459 -0.03 -21.80 14.28
CA ASP A 459 0.52 -21.59 15.61
C ASP A 459 -0.01 -20.27 16.16
N LEU A 460 -0.85 -20.36 17.18
CA LEU A 460 -1.42 -19.23 17.91
C LEU A 460 -0.99 -19.26 19.38
N SER A 461 0.09 -19.95 19.72
CA SER A 461 0.56 -20.08 21.10
C SER A 461 0.88 -18.75 21.77
N ASP A 462 1.30 -17.76 20.98
CA ASP A 462 1.58 -16.38 21.43
C ASP A 462 0.33 -15.51 21.62
N VAL A 463 -0.86 -16.01 21.27
CA VAL A 463 -2.13 -15.25 21.33
C VAL A 463 -3.13 -16.03 22.16
N PRO A 464 -3.01 -16.09 23.51
CA PRO A 464 -3.91 -16.92 24.29
C PRO A 464 -5.38 -16.44 24.27
N VAL A 465 -5.67 -15.27 23.69
CA VAL A 465 -6.95 -14.54 23.70
C VAL A 465 -7.92 -14.91 22.56
N ASN A 466 -9.10 -14.28 22.56
CA ASN A 466 -10.06 -14.43 21.47
C ASN A 466 -9.57 -13.70 20.21
N MET A 467 -9.77 -14.35 19.06
CA MET A 467 -9.48 -13.81 17.74
C MET A 467 -10.70 -13.92 16.85
N ILE A 468 -10.90 -12.91 15.99
CA ILE A 468 -11.86 -12.93 14.90
C ILE A 468 -11.18 -13.56 13.69
N ALA A 469 -11.83 -14.57 13.13
CA ALA A 469 -11.40 -15.30 11.95
C ALA A 469 -12.36 -15.07 10.77
N GLN A 470 -11.81 -14.84 9.58
CA GLN A 470 -12.58 -14.71 8.34
C GLN A 470 -11.88 -15.41 7.18
N PHE A 471 -12.63 -16.21 6.42
CA PHE A 471 -12.16 -16.79 5.17
C PHE A 471 -12.53 -15.92 3.97
N LEU A 472 -11.59 -15.71 3.04
CA LEU A 472 -11.77 -15.10 1.73
C LEU A 472 -11.50 -16.14 0.63
N ASN A 473 -12.41 -16.23 -0.35
CA ASN A 473 -12.19 -16.98 -1.57
C ASN A 473 -11.41 -16.10 -2.58
N PRO A 474 -10.13 -16.39 -2.88
CA PRO A 474 -9.30 -15.55 -3.75
C PRO A 474 -9.75 -15.58 -5.23
N ARG A 475 -10.61 -16.53 -5.62
CA ARG A 475 -11.12 -16.68 -6.99
C ARG A 475 -12.33 -15.80 -7.26
N THR A 476 -13.15 -15.57 -6.24
CA THR A 476 -14.45 -14.90 -6.36
C THR A 476 -14.55 -13.61 -5.55
N GLY A 477 -13.59 -13.34 -4.66
CA GLY A 477 -13.63 -12.20 -3.75
C GLY A 477 -14.63 -12.34 -2.60
N GLN A 478 -15.35 -13.46 -2.51
CA GLN A 478 -16.38 -13.66 -1.51
C GLN A 478 -15.78 -14.06 -0.16
N THR A 479 -16.21 -13.38 0.91
CA THR A 479 -15.87 -13.74 2.28
C THR A 479 -16.91 -14.67 2.90
N ARG A 480 -16.49 -15.45 3.90
CA ARG A 480 -17.38 -16.17 4.81
C ARG A 480 -17.70 -15.29 6.02
N PRO A 481 -18.82 -15.53 6.72
CA PRO A 481 -19.10 -14.84 7.99
C PRO A 481 -17.94 -15.01 8.97
N ASN A 482 -17.69 -13.95 9.74
CA ASN A 482 -16.71 -13.98 10.82
C ASN A 482 -17.09 -15.04 11.86
N PHE A 483 -16.09 -15.67 12.45
CA PHE A 483 -16.26 -16.56 13.60
C PHE A 483 -15.16 -16.29 14.63
N VAL A 484 -15.48 -16.51 15.90
CA VAL A 484 -14.52 -16.29 17.00
C VAL A 484 -13.85 -17.61 17.34
N ILE A 485 -12.53 -17.57 17.50
CA ILE A 485 -11.73 -18.68 18.02
C ILE A 485 -10.94 -18.19 19.23
N ARG A 486 -10.60 -19.10 20.14
CA ARG A 486 -9.64 -18.83 21.19
C ARG A 486 -8.27 -19.31 20.73
N GLY A 487 -7.26 -18.44 20.75
CA GLY A 487 -5.88 -18.82 20.46
C GLY A 487 -5.22 -19.53 21.64
N GLY A 488 -3.88 -19.52 21.67
CA GLY A 488 -3.06 -20.16 22.70
C GLY A 488 -2.63 -21.59 22.39
N LEU A 489 -2.99 -22.13 21.21
CA LEU A 489 -2.56 -23.44 20.76
C LEU A 489 -1.42 -23.34 19.75
N VAL A 490 -0.37 -24.14 19.95
CA VAL A 490 0.74 -24.32 18.98
C VAL A 490 0.25 -24.88 17.63
N SER A 491 -0.92 -25.53 17.61
CA SER A 491 -1.50 -26.13 16.42
C SER A 491 -3.02 -26.01 16.43
N GLN A 492 -3.52 -24.80 16.17
CA GLN A 492 -4.94 -24.54 15.97
C GLN A 492 -5.35 -25.03 14.56
N ILE A 493 -6.27 -26.00 14.48
CA ILE A 493 -6.78 -26.52 13.21
C ILE A 493 -7.88 -25.60 12.67
N PHE A 494 -7.82 -25.30 11.37
CA PHE A 494 -8.88 -24.65 10.62
C PHE A 494 -9.37 -25.56 9.48
N SER A 495 -10.69 -25.73 9.39
CA SER A 495 -11.34 -26.44 8.29
C SER A 495 -11.72 -25.44 7.20
N LYS A 496 -11.25 -25.68 5.97
CA LYS A 496 -11.60 -24.84 4.83
C LYS A 496 -13.03 -25.14 4.36
N PRO A 497 -13.71 -24.16 3.75
CA PRO A 497 -15.05 -24.39 3.20
C PRO A 497 -15.08 -25.49 2.11
N ASP A 498 -13.98 -25.67 1.38
CA ASP A 498 -13.76 -26.73 0.40
C ASP A 498 -12.26 -27.00 0.17
N SER A 499 -11.94 -27.85 -0.81
CA SER A 499 -10.55 -28.24 -1.11
C SER A 499 -9.75 -27.22 -1.94
N GLN A 500 -10.37 -26.13 -2.41
CA GLN A 500 -9.75 -25.11 -3.25
C GLN A 500 -8.90 -24.13 -2.43
N ASP A 501 -8.33 -23.13 -3.09
CA ASP A 501 -7.56 -22.07 -2.44
C ASP A 501 -8.45 -21.21 -1.52
N TRP A 502 -7.97 -20.90 -0.32
CA TRP A 502 -8.59 -19.94 0.60
C TRP A 502 -7.54 -19.09 1.31
N VAL A 503 -7.89 -17.84 1.56
CA VAL A 503 -7.16 -16.95 2.46
C VAL A 503 -7.89 -16.94 3.80
N LEU A 504 -7.16 -17.11 4.90
CA LEU A 504 -7.67 -16.90 6.26
C LEU A 504 -7.04 -15.65 6.82
N HIS A 505 -7.88 -14.73 7.31
CA HIS A 505 -7.47 -13.59 8.12
C HIS A 505 -7.87 -13.84 9.58
N LEU A 506 -6.92 -13.68 10.48
CA LEU A 506 -7.10 -13.74 11.93
C LEU A 506 -6.63 -12.41 12.51
N ILE A 507 -7.43 -11.82 13.39
CA ILE A 507 -7.06 -10.62 14.14
C ILE A 507 -7.55 -10.77 15.58
N VAL A 508 -6.79 -10.28 16.56
CA VAL A 508 -7.26 -10.22 17.95
C VAL A 508 -8.61 -9.51 17.99
N ASP A 509 -9.57 -10.10 18.72
CA ASP A 509 -10.88 -9.47 18.88
C ASP A 509 -10.68 -8.13 19.60
N PRO A 510 -11.08 -6.98 19.02
CA PRO A 510 -10.88 -5.67 19.64
C PRO A 510 -11.62 -5.50 20.97
N ASN A 511 -12.55 -6.41 21.31
CA ASN A 511 -13.20 -6.45 22.62
C ASN A 511 -12.39 -7.22 23.68
N THR A 512 -11.25 -7.81 23.30
CA THR A 512 -10.33 -8.47 24.23
C THR A 512 -9.62 -7.42 25.07
N ASP A 513 -9.67 -7.58 26.38
CA ASP A 513 -8.88 -6.78 27.30
C ASP A 513 -7.43 -7.28 27.38
N LEU A 514 -6.51 -6.47 26.85
CA LEU A 514 -5.06 -6.70 26.91
C LEU A 514 -4.35 -5.77 27.89
N ALA A 515 -5.08 -4.85 28.53
CA ALA A 515 -4.49 -3.86 29.41
C ALA A 515 -4.23 -4.49 30.79
N PRO A 516 -3.01 -4.43 31.33
CA PRO A 516 -2.78 -4.82 32.71
C PRO A 516 -3.39 -3.80 33.68
N PRO A 517 -3.85 -4.25 34.86
CA PRO A 517 -4.37 -3.35 35.87
C PRO A 517 -3.23 -2.46 36.38
N THR A 518 -3.48 -1.16 36.48
CA THR A 518 -2.55 -0.18 37.05
C THR A 518 -3.09 0.37 38.37
N VAL A 519 -2.24 0.97 39.19
CA VAL A 519 -2.70 1.68 40.40
C VAL A 519 -2.88 3.14 40.08
N VAL A 520 -4.13 3.61 40.14
CA VAL A 520 -4.49 5.01 39.87
C VAL A 520 -4.45 5.88 41.12
N PHE A 521 -4.43 5.26 42.31
CA PHE A 521 -4.36 5.98 43.57
C PHE A 521 -3.71 5.15 44.68
N ALA A 522 -2.88 5.81 45.49
CA ALA A 522 -2.42 5.32 46.79
C ALA A 522 -2.55 6.43 47.84
N GLY A 523 -3.08 6.09 49.02
CA GLY A 523 -3.27 7.08 50.07
C GLY A 523 -3.48 6.48 51.45
N ILE A 524 -3.26 7.31 52.47
CA ILE A 524 -3.40 6.95 53.88
C ILE A 524 -4.24 8.01 54.59
N ASN A 525 -5.23 7.56 55.38
CA ASN A 525 -6.05 8.48 56.16
C ASN A 525 -5.24 8.98 57.38
N PRO A 526 -5.05 10.30 57.59
CA PRO A 526 -4.33 10.82 58.75
C PRO A 526 -4.95 10.47 60.11
N ALA A 527 -6.23 10.06 60.12
CA ALA A 527 -6.94 9.55 61.30
C ALA A 527 -6.71 8.04 61.57
N ASP A 528 -6.19 7.29 60.59
CA ASP A 528 -5.91 5.85 60.68
C ASP A 528 -4.56 5.55 60.01
N LEU A 529 -3.48 5.77 60.76
CA LEU A 529 -2.10 5.64 60.28
C LEU A 529 -1.65 4.18 60.07
N GLY A 530 -2.51 3.21 60.34
CA GLY A 530 -2.27 1.78 60.10
C GLY A 530 -3.00 1.24 58.86
N ARG A 531 -3.54 2.13 57.99
CA ARG A 531 -4.34 1.72 56.83
C ARG A 531 -4.00 2.50 55.57
N VAL A 532 -3.52 1.78 54.56
CA VAL A 532 -3.24 2.32 53.22
C VAL A 532 -4.33 1.85 52.26
N THR A 533 -4.82 2.75 51.41
CA THR A 533 -5.80 2.47 50.36
C THR A 533 -5.11 2.53 49.02
N LEU A 534 -5.30 1.50 48.20
CA LEU A 534 -4.92 1.44 46.80
C LEU A 534 -6.18 1.32 45.95
N ILE A 535 -6.25 2.05 44.82
CA ILE A 535 -7.33 1.90 43.84
C ILE A 535 -6.70 1.54 42.51
N TYR A 536 -7.18 0.45 41.91
CA TYR A 536 -6.76 -0.02 40.59
C TYR A 536 -7.60 0.60 39.47
N SER A 537 -7.04 0.70 38.25
CA SER A 537 -7.71 1.20 37.04
C SER A 537 -8.96 0.39 36.68
N GLU A 538 -8.97 -0.88 37.07
CA GLU A 538 -9.97 -1.88 36.69
C GLU A 538 -10.14 -2.96 37.78
N PRO A 539 -11.18 -3.81 37.71
CA PRO A 539 -11.39 -4.88 38.68
C PRO A 539 -10.22 -5.87 38.71
N VAL A 540 -9.73 -6.18 39.91
CA VAL A 540 -8.65 -7.14 40.14
C VAL A 540 -9.14 -8.43 40.80
N SER A 541 -8.45 -9.52 40.49
CA SER A 541 -8.68 -10.83 41.11
C SER A 541 -8.41 -10.79 42.61
N ALA A 542 -9.31 -11.36 43.42
CA ALA A 542 -9.16 -11.41 44.87
C ALA A 542 -7.90 -12.20 45.31
N ALA A 543 -7.57 -13.28 44.58
CA ALA A 543 -6.41 -14.13 44.88
C ALA A 543 -5.09 -13.33 44.83
N GLY A 544 -4.84 -12.58 43.75
CA GLY A 544 -3.65 -11.75 43.64
C GLY A 544 -3.71 -10.51 44.55
N ALA A 545 -4.88 -9.85 44.60
CA ALA A 545 -5.04 -8.59 45.32
C ALA A 545 -4.90 -8.73 46.84
N THR A 546 -5.24 -9.87 47.43
CA THR A 546 -5.19 -10.09 48.90
C THR A 546 -3.95 -10.84 49.40
N GLN A 547 -3.05 -11.22 48.50
CA GLN A 547 -1.84 -11.95 48.86
C GLN A 547 -0.76 -10.98 49.38
N ILE A 548 -0.37 -11.10 50.67
CA ILE A 548 0.59 -10.16 51.29
C ILE A 548 1.93 -10.13 50.56
N SER A 549 2.43 -11.28 50.08
CA SER A 549 3.73 -11.37 49.40
C SER A 549 3.81 -10.58 48.09
N ASN A 550 2.67 -10.12 47.55
CA ASN A 550 2.60 -9.30 46.35
C ASN A 550 2.90 -7.82 46.60
N TYR A 551 3.02 -7.41 47.87
CA TYR A 551 3.16 -6.02 48.27
C TYR A 551 4.34 -5.82 49.22
N THR A 552 5.09 -4.75 49.04
CA THR A 552 6.05 -4.27 50.02
C THR A 552 5.92 -2.75 50.17
N ILE A 553 6.22 -2.25 51.36
CA ILE A 553 6.26 -0.81 51.63
C ILE A 553 7.64 -0.51 52.19
N ASN A 554 8.29 0.53 51.66
CA ASN A 554 9.62 0.94 52.14
C ASN A 554 9.57 1.51 53.58
N ASN A 555 10.73 1.93 54.08
CA ASN A 555 10.87 2.59 55.39
C ASN A 555 10.37 1.76 56.59
N GLY A 556 10.52 0.43 56.51
CA GLY A 556 10.27 -0.49 57.62
C GLY A 556 8.79 -0.76 57.94
N ILE A 557 7.86 -0.36 57.06
CA ILE A 557 6.43 -0.64 57.23
C ILE A 557 6.15 -2.11 56.95
N THR A 558 5.44 -2.78 57.87
CA THR A 558 5.01 -4.17 57.71
C THR A 558 3.53 -4.22 57.36
N ILE A 559 3.17 -5.00 56.34
CA ILE A 559 1.78 -5.28 55.98
C ILE A 559 1.29 -6.49 56.79
N GLN A 560 0.23 -6.31 57.56
CA GLN A 560 -0.35 -7.29 58.49
C GLN A 560 -1.57 -7.99 57.90
N GLY A 561 -2.23 -7.37 56.92
CA GLY A 561 -3.41 -7.94 56.27
C GLY A 561 -3.83 -7.11 55.06
N ILE A 562 -4.55 -7.72 54.14
CA ILE A 562 -5.05 -7.07 52.93
C ILE A 562 -6.50 -7.47 52.71
N SER A 563 -7.36 -6.52 52.35
CA SER A 563 -8.74 -6.80 51.96
C SER A 563 -9.10 -6.10 50.66
N LEU A 564 -9.69 -6.83 49.72
CA LEU A 564 -10.32 -6.27 48.52
C LEU A 564 -11.76 -5.86 48.84
N LYS A 565 -12.16 -4.67 48.43
CA LYS A 565 -13.54 -4.17 48.59
C LYS A 565 -14.49 -4.79 47.56
N SER A 566 -15.79 -4.59 47.77
CA SER A 566 -16.86 -5.12 46.91
C SER A 566 -16.90 -4.50 45.51
N ASP A 567 -16.20 -3.39 45.28
CA ASP A 567 -16.02 -2.80 43.95
C ASP A 567 -14.98 -3.55 43.10
N SER A 568 -14.29 -4.53 43.69
CA SER A 568 -13.17 -5.28 43.10
C SER A 568 -12.02 -4.40 42.62
N ARG A 569 -11.97 -3.12 42.97
CA ARG A 569 -10.91 -2.16 42.55
C ARG A 569 -10.16 -1.57 43.72
N THR A 570 -10.76 -1.51 44.91
CA THR A 570 -10.17 -0.88 46.07
C THR A 570 -9.54 -1.93 46.99
N VAL A 571 -8.23 -1.86 47.19
CA VAL A 571 -7.48 -2.69 48.14
C VAL A 571 -7.12 -1.88 49.38
N LEU A 572 -7.43 -2.43 50.56
CA LEU A 572 -7.01 -1.87 51.84
C LEU A 572 -5.89 -2.73 52.43
N LEU A 573 -4.72 -2.11 52.61
CA LEU A 573 -3.60 -2.70 53.35
C LEU A 573 -3.72 -2.29 54.82
N THR A 574 -3.71 -3.27 55.70
CA THR A 574 -3.53 -3.08 57.15
C THR A 574 -2.04 -3.19 57.45
N THR A 575 -1.46 -2.18 58.09
CA THR A 575 -0.02 -2.03 58.24
C THR A 575 0.37 -1.63 59.67
N THR A 576 1.68 -1.63 59.95
CA THR A 576 2.22 -0.86 61.09
C THR A 576 1.98 0.65 60.89
N THR A 577 2.08 1.40 61.99
CA THR A 577 1.81 2.84 62.01
C THR A 577 2.84 3.63 61.19
N HIS A 578 2.37 4.50 60.31
CA HIS A 578 3.21 5.40 59.52
C HIS A 578 3.55 6.70 60.26
N ALA A 579 4.74 7.24 60.00
CA ALA A 579 5.15 8.55 60.47
C ALA A 579 4.53 9.65 59.59
N LYS A 580 4.13 10.77 60.22
CA LYS A 580 3.60 11.94 59.51
C LYS A 580 4.69 12.65 58.72
N ASN A 581 4.33 13.24 57.57
CA ASN A 581 5.22 13.96 56.65
C ASN A 581 6.37 13.12 56.07
N VAL A 582 6.20 11.80 56.02
CA VAL A 582 7.11 10.88 55.32
C VAL A 582 6.39 10.36 54.07
N THR A 583 7.10 10.36 52.95
CA THR A 583 6.65 9.70 51.72
C THR A 583 7.09 8.24 51.75
N TYR A 584 6.13 7.37 51.48
CA TYR A 584 6.30 5.94 51.39
C TYR A 584 6.01 5.48 49.97
N THR A 585 6.64 4.39 49.58
CA THR A 585 6.46 3.77 48.25
C THR A 585 5.93 2.37 48.46
N VAL A 586 4.78 2.05 47.84
CA VAL A 586 4.29 0.66 47.73
C VAL A 586 4.87 0.06 46.46
N SER A 587 5.52 -1.10 46.55
CA SER A 587 5.91 -1.91 45.39
C SER A 587 4.98 -3.12 45.27
N ILE A 588 4.48 -3.36 44.05
CA ILE A 588 3.39 -4.32 43.76
C ILE A 588 3.82 -5.27 42.64
N THR A 589 3.48 -6.54 42.77
CA THR A 589 3.64 -7.58 41.73
C THR A 589 2.55 -8.64 41.89
N GLY A 590 2.30 -9.48 40.88
CA GLY A 590 1.44 -10.66 41.04
C GLY A 590 -0.06 -10.38 41.28
N VAL A 591 -0.53 -9.15 41.06
CA VAL A 591 -1.96 -8.78 41.04
C VAL A 591 -2.45 -8.89 39.60
N TYR A 592 -3.54 -9.62 39.39
CA TYR A 592 -4.15 -9.80 38.07
C TYR A 592 -5.50 -9.11 38.00
N ASP A 593 -5.92 -8.66 36.81
CA ASP A 593 -7.28 -8.17 36.56
C ASP A 593 -8.32 -9.31 36.58
N GLN A 594 -9.52 -9.05 36.06
CA GLN A 594 -10.59 -10.03 35.87
C GLN A 594 -10.94 -10.25 34.39
N ALA A 595 -10.04 -9.96 33.46
CA ALA A 595 -10.22 -10.28 32.05
C ALA A 595 -10.34 -11.80 31.84
N ASP A 596 -10.93 -12.23 30.72
CA ASP A 596 -11.04 -13.65 30.35
C ASP A 596 -9.68 -14.36 30.37
N ILE A 597 -8.62 -13.60 30.10
CA ILE A 597 -7.23 -13.97 30.30
C ILE A 597 -6.62 -12.94 31.22
N PRO A 598 -6.46 -13.25 32.51
CA PRO A 598 -6.09 -12.24 33.47
C PRO A 598 -4.74 -11.59 33.13
N ASN A 599 -4.71 -10.28 32.93
CA ASN A 599 -3.45 -9.56 32.74
C ASN A 599 -2.85 -9.24 34.10
N MET A 600 -1.55 -9.49 34.26
CA MET A 600 -0.84 -9.17 35.50
C MET A 600 -0.40 -7.71 35.48
N ILE A 601 -0.56 -7.01 36.60
CA ILE A 601 0.10 -5.73 36.84
C ILE A 601 1.60 -5.85 36.50
N SER A 602 2.16 -4.81 35.88
CA SER A 602 3.59 -4.80 35.54
C SER A 602 4.43 -5.12 36.78
N PRO A 603 5.33 -6.12 36.74
CA PRO A 603 6.14 -6.52 37.90
C PRO A 603 6.92 -5.35 38.48
N GLY A 604 6.84 -5.16 39.81
CA GLY A 604 7.56 -4.09 40.49
C GLY A 604 6.94 -2.71 40.31
N THR A 605 5.66 -2.62 39.95
CA THR A 605 4.91 -1.35 39.92
C THR A 605 5.07 -0.62 41.24
N GLN A 606 5.46 0.65 41.19
CA GLN A 606 5.68 1.49 42.36
C GLN A 606 4.72 2.69 42.35
N ILE A 607 4.17 3.00 43.52
CA ILE A 607 3.36 4.19 43.73
C ILE A 607 3.65 4.81 45.09
N ASP A 608 3.83 6.13 45.09
CA ASP A 608 4.13 6.91 46.28
C ASP A 608 2.85 7.42 46.96
N TYR A 609 2.90 7.53 48.28
CA TYR A 609 1.89 8.18 49.10
C TYR A 609 2.53 8.83 50.32
N THR A 610 1.97 9.94 50.78
CA THR A 610 2.50 10.71 51.91
C THR A 610 1.43 10.87 52.98
N VAL A 611 1.82 10.70 54.25
CA VAL A 611 0.97 11.05 55.38
C VAL A 611 0.98 12.58 55.57
N SER A 612 0.12 13.31 54.84
CA SER A 612 0.02 14.77 54.97
C SER A 612 -0.97 15.20 56.06
N LYS A 613 -0.79 16.40 56.61
CA LYS A 613 -1.61 16.96 57.69
C LYS A 613 -2.98 17.51 57.24
N GLN A 614 -3.31 17.41 55.95
CA GLN A 614 -4.48 18.07 55.39
C GLN A 614 -5.66 17.08 55.30
N ALA A 615 -6.82 17.51 55.77
CA ALA A 615 -8.04 16.72 55.70
C ALA A 615 -8.37 16.39 54.24
N PHE A 616 -8.65 15.10 53.98
CA PHE A 616 -9.18 14.62 52.71
C PHE A 616 -10.50 15.32 52.38
N LEU A 617 -10.51 16.14 51.33
CA LEU A 617 -11.74 16.38 50.57
C LEU A 617 -11.70 15.41 49.38
N PRO A 618 -12.72 14.57 49.17
CA PRO A 618 -12.81 13.77 47.95
C PRO A 618 -13.09 14.75 46.80
N THR A 619 -12.07 15.05 46.00
CA THR A 619 -12.29 15.74 44.74
C THR A 619 -12.92 14.72 43.79
N ILE A 620 -14.18 15.00 43.46
CA ILE A 620 -15.03 14.39 42.45
C ILE A 620 -14.25 14.13 41.15
N PHE A 621 -14.30 12.89 40.66
CA PHE A 621 -14.29 12.60 39.21
C PHE A 621 -15.71 12.13 38.86
N LEU A 622 -16.58 13.10 38.61
CA LEU A 622 -17.70 12.96 37.70
C LEU A 622 -17.12 13.49 36.39
N ASP A 623 -16.64 12.59 35.54
CA ASP A 623 -16.56 12.79 34.09
C ASP A 623 -16.35 11.41 33.46
N LEU A 624 -17.15 11.15 32.42
CA LEU A 624 -17.36 9.90 31.67
C LEU A 624 -18.51 9.00 32.17
N LEU A 625 -19.73 9.48 31.89
CA LEU A 625 -20.82 8.65 31.34
C LEU A 625 -20.94 8.95 29.85
#